data_AF-I9C3E7-F1
#
_entry.id   AF-I9C3E7-F1
#
_cell.length_a   1.000
_cell.length_b   1.000
_cell.length_c   1.000
_cell.angle_alpha   90.00
_cell.angle_beta   90.00
_cell.angle_gamma   90.00
#
_symmetry.space_group_name_H-M   'P 1'
#
loop_
_entity.id
_entity.type
_entity.pdbx_description
1 polymer ?
#
loop_
_entity_poly.entity_id
_entity_poly.type
_entity_poly.pdbx_seq_one_letter_code
_entity_poly.pdbx_strand_id
1 'polypeptide(L)'
;MAQRAMAPFSSYSFEKFTLDELPLQRDTWIMDENYIEEWEEVWLKSMGGDEHASPYEVGYITRVHIAKVTSAGADISWYPNTHDRFHEVKTFLPREAFVAAALAYQYEKRVSVFVKSDWLRKLHLQSNSIFAMIDAVDMTAAIKSGAISHEKVIALRDRLDEFAGRHPDISFISFADSLLIKTNWTAGMVHSGVTYNYRPEALLYLFQELQTLYRDTLGLEIYGVFAQGANEYYDDPLLHISASKNHISLNSLGLPFAQIQIIEGTARSAIRAGTHGRVEIYMDEDLFHSLQFEDYEAKTSWPNASYKQKLTSEPGSYYFGDCADFVKCLRKP
;
A
#
# COMPACT_ATOMS: atom_id res chain seq x y z
N MET A 1 31.10 -14.72 16.90
CA MET A 1 31.03 -15.25 18.27
C MET A 1 29.57 -15.55 18.57
N ALA A 2 29.27 -16.81 18.88
CA ALA A 2 27.93 -17.38 18.87
C ALA A 2 27.03 -16.82 19.97
N GLN A 3 25.87 -16.29 19.58
CA GLN A 3 24.76 -16.04 20.49
C GLN A 3 23.95 -17.33 20.59
N ARG A 4 24.17 -18.10 21.66
CA ARG A 4 23.43 -19.32 21.95
C ARG A 4 22.20 -18.91 22.77
N ALA A 5 21.05 -18.77 22.12
CA ALA A 5 19.75 -18.76 22.78
C ALA A 5 19.12 -20.17 22.67
N MET A 6 19.05 -20.89 23.79
CA MET A 6 18.25 -22.11 23.96
C MET A 6 16.76 -21.75 24.12
N ALA A 7 15.86 -22.70 23.96
CA ALA A 7 15.18 -22.96 22.71
C ALA A 7 13.72 -22.48 22.91
N PRO A 8 13.11 -21.74 21.97
CA PRO A 8 11.77 -21.16 22.18
C PRO A 8 10.65 -22.19 22.27
N PHE A 9 10.92 -23.45 21.92
CA PHE A 9 9.97 -24.55 22.01
C PHE A 9 10.62 -25.74 22.70
N SER A 10 9.92 -26.32 23.66
CA SER A 10 10.38 -27.40 24.53
C SER A 10 10.19 -28.80 23.92
N SER A 11 9.23 -28.97 23.00
CA SER A 11 8.92 -30.27 22.38
C SER A 11 9.69 -30.54 21.08
N TYR A 12 9.96 -31.82 20.80
CA TYR A 12 10.47 -32.29 19.50
C TYR A 12 9.39 -32.35 18.42
N SER A 13 8.13 -32.10 18.78
CA SER A 13 6.99 -32.09 17.86
C SER A 13 6.98 -30.86 16.93
N PHE A 14 7.86 -29.89 17.19
CA PHE A 14 8.03 -28.69 16.41
C PHE A 14 9.35 -28.72 15.64
N GLU A 15 9.25 -28.56 14.32
CA GLU A 15 10.40 -28.22 13.50
C GLU A 15 10.72 -26.75 13.69
N LYS A 16 11.99 -26.41 13.94
CA LYS A 16 12.43 -25.06 14.28
C LYS A 16 13.22 -24.48 13.11
N PHE A 17 13.01 -23.20 12.85
CA PHE A 17 13.69 -22.49 11.76
C PHE A 17 14.43 -21.28 12.33
N THR A 18 15.65 -21.07 11.88
CA THR A 18 16.25 -19.73 11.89
C THR A 18 15.65 -18.88 10.77
N LEU A 19 15.87 -17.56 10.80
CA LEU A 19 15.39 -16.67 9.74
C LEU A 19 15.89 -17.10 8.35
N ASP A 20 17.13 -17.56 8.25
CA ASP A 20 17.76 -17.97 6.98
C ASP A 20 17.24 -19.32 6.45
N GLU A 21 16.58 -20.11 7.31
CA GLU A 21 16.01 -21.42 6.98
C GLU A 21 14.51 -21.34 6.67
N LEU A 22 13.90 -20.15 6.78
CA LEU A 22 12.48 -19.99 6.51
C LEU A 22 12.15 -20.37 5.05
N PRO A 23 11.02 -21.08 4.84
CA PRO A 23 10.59 -21.42 3.50
C PRO A 23 10.25 -20.15 2.72
N LEU A 24 10.95 -19.93 1.61
CA LEU A 24 10.72 -18.80 0.72
C LEU A 24 9.56 -19.08 -0.24
N GLN A 25 8.98 -18.01 -0.78
CA GLN A 25 7.93 -18.06 -1.79
C GLN A 25 6.66 -18.77 -1.31
N ARG A 26 6.36 -18.63 0.00
CA ARG A 26 5.23 -19.26 0.66
C ARG A 26 4.60 -18.35 1.71
N ASP A 27 3.31 -18.53 1.91
CA ASP A 27 2.58 -17.95 3.02
C ASP A 27 3.11 -18.49 4.35
N THR A 28 3.23 -17.59 5.32
CA THR A 28 3.60 -17.86 6.69
C THR A 28 2.71 -17.03 7.62
N TRP A 29 2.73 -17.36 8.91
CA TRP A 29 2.08 -16.55 9.93
C TRP A 29 3.12 -15.79 10.72
N ILE A 30 2.89 -14.50 10.93
CA ILE A 30 3.62 -13.71 11.89
C ILE A 30 2.75 -13.51 13.14
N MET A 31 3.35 -13.72 14.31
CA MET A 31 2.73 -13.59 15.62
C MET A 31 3.63 -12.83 16.58
N ASP A 32 3.03 -12.24 17.61
CA ASP A 32 3.76 -11.57 18.68
C ASP A 32 4.52 -12.59 19.53
N GLU A 33 5.77 -12.29 19.92
CA GLU A 33 6.59 -13.14 20.79
C GLU A 33 5.92 -13.50 22.12
N ASN A 34 5.01 -12.67 22.62
CA ASN A 34 4.29 -12.95 23.86
C ASN A 34 3.38 -14.18 23.79
N TYR A 35 3.04 -14.66 22.58
CA TYR A 35 2.19 -15.83 22.39
C TYR A 35 2.97 -17.14 22.22
N ILE A 36 4.31 -17.14 22.28
CA ILE A 36 5.11 -18.36 22.04
C ILE A 36 4.71 -19.51 22.98
N GLU A 37 4.63 -19.23 24.29
CA GLU A 37 4.34 -20.25 25.30
C GLU A 37 2.91 -20.80 25.16
N GLU A 38 1.92 -19.92 25.03
CA GLU A 38 0.51 -20.29 24.84
C GLU A 38 0.33 -21.07 23.52
N TRP A 39 0.99 -20.65 22.45
CA TRP A 39 0.95 -21.32 21.16
C TRP A 39 1.53 -22.73 21.25
N GLU A 40 2.68 -22.91 21.92
CA GLU A 40 3.26 -24.24 22.14
C GLU A 40 2.31 -25.13 22.95
N GLU A 41 1.77 -24.61 24.06
CA GLU A 41 0.86 -25.36 24.93
C GLU A 41 -0.38 -25.83 24.18
N VAL A 42 -1.03 -24.94 23.44
CA VAL A 42 -2.27 -25.26 22.72
C VAL A 42 -2.02 -26.23 21.57
N TRP A 43 -0.90 -26.12 20.85
CA TRP A 43 -0.52 -27.13 19.87
C TRP A 43 -0.28 -28.49 20.50
N LEU A 44 0.41 -28.58 21.63
CA LEU A 44 0.66 -29.86 22.30
C LEU A 44 -0.65 -30.52 22.78
N LYS A 45 -1.61 -29.73 23.29
CA LYS A 45 -2.96 -30.23 23.62
C LYS A 45 -3.68 -30.76 22.38
N SER A 46 -3.66 -30.00 21.28
CA SER A 46 -4.29 -30.38 20.02
C SER A 46 -3.68 -31.68 19.46
N MET A 47 -2.36 -31.81 19.45
CA MET A 47 -1.64 -33.04 19.06
C MET A 47 -1.93 -34.22 19.99
N GLY A 48 -2.24 -33.94 21.27
CA GLY A 48 -2.68 -34.91 22.25
C GLY A 48 -4.13 -35.38 22.11
N GLY A 49 -4.88 -34.82 21.14
CA GLY A 49 -6.27 -35.17 20.85
C GLY A 49 -7.32 -34.34 21.61
N ASP A 50 -6.95 -33.20 22.18
CA ASP A 50 -7.92 -32.27 22.77
C ASP A 50 -8.70 -31.53 21.67
N GLU A 51 -9.97 -31.89 21.50
CA GLU A 51 -10.88 -31.28 20.50
C GLU A 51 -11.23 -29.82 20.81
N HIS A 52 -10.96 -29.32 22.03
CA HIS A 52 -11.19 -27.94 22.42
C HIS A 52 -9.95 -27.06 22.24
N ALA A 53 -8.78 -27.64 21.96
CA ALA A 53 -7.55 -26.88 21.73
C ALA A 53 -7.52 -26.34 20.29
N SER A 54 -7.60 -25.02 20.14
CA SER A 54 -7.55 -24.32 18.85
C SER A 54 -6.32 -23.42 18.75
N PRO A 55 -5.20 -23.91 18.17
CA PRO A 55 -3.99 -23.09 17.99
C PRO A 55 -4.21 -21.86 17.11
N TYR A 56 -5.26 -21.87 16.28
CA TYR A 56 -5.63 -20.77 15.39
C TYR A 56 -6.34 -19.61 16.10
N GLU A 57 -6.72 -19.80 17.37
CA GLU A 57 -7.33 -18.79 18.22
C GLU A 57 -6.32 -18.17 19.20
N VAL A 58 -5.06 -18.64 19.18
CA VAL A 58 -4.00 -18.09 20.01
C VAL A 58 -3.48 -16.79 19.39
N GLY A 59 -3.66 -15.70 20.13
CA GLY A 59 -3.12 -14.39 19.76
C GLY A 59 -3.64 -13.83 18.43
N TYR A 60 -2.85 -12.93 17.84
CA TYR A 60 -3.20 -12.25 16.60
C TYR A 60 -2.33 -12.72 15.44
N ILE A 61 -2.94 -13.42 14.48
CA ILE A 61 -2.26 -14.01 13.33
C ILE A 61 -2.17 -13.01 12.18
N THR A 62 -0.94 -12.63 11.82
CA THR A 62 -0.64 -11.77 10.68
C THR A 62 -0.25 -12.61 9.47
N ARG A 63 -1.00 -12.52 8.37
CA ARG A 63 -0.70 -13.26 7.14
C ARG A 63 0.37 -12.53 6.34
N VAL A 64 1.48 -13.21 6.05
CA VAL A 64 2.54 -12.65 5.21
C VAL A 64 3.12 -13.71 4.28
N HIS A 65 3.80 -13.26 3.24
CA HIS A 65 4.59 -14.09 2.35
C HIS A 65 6.05 -13.65 2.40
N ILE A 66 6.99 -14.59 2.52
CA ILE A 66 8.43 -14.28 2.56
C ILE A 66 8.99 -14.42 1.15
N ALA A 67 9.33 -13.30 0.53
CA ALA A 67 9.88 -13.29 -0.82
C ALA A 67 11.37 -13.68 -0.82
N LYS A 68 12.15 -13.10 0.10
CA LYS A 68 13.60 -13.25 0.14
C LYS A 68 14.13 -13.01 1.55
N VAL A 69 15.21 -13.71 1.91
CA VAL A 69 16.00 -13.43 3.11
C VAL A 69 17.37 -12.92 2.72
N THR A 70 17.85 -11.92 3.47
CA THR A 70 19.15 -11.26 3.30
C THR A 70 19.89 -11.23 4.63
N SER A 71 21.14 -10.75 4.63
CA SER A 71 21.90 -10.56 5.87
C SER A 71 21.19 -9.60 6.84
N ALA A 72 20.46 -8.60 6.33
CA ALA A 72 19.78 -7.60 7.14
C ALA A 72 18.42 -8.07 7.71
N GLY A 73 17.78 -9.07 7.10
CA GLY A 73 16.40 -9.45 7.43
C GLY A 73 15.68 -10.13 6.27
N ALA A 74 14.36 -10.02 6.21
CA ALA A 74 13.53 -10.63 5.17
C ALA A 74 12.62 -9.62 4.48
N ASP A 75 12.56 -9.70 3.15
CA ASP A 75 11.57 -9.00 2.33
C ASP A 75 10.25 -9.76 2.44
N ILE A 76 9.21 -9.08 2.94
CA ILE A 76 7.90 -9.68 3.17
C ILE A 76 6.79 -8.92 2.45
N SER A 77 5.78 -9.67 2.02
CA SER A 77 4.50 -9.14 1.58
C SER A 77 3.48 -9.37 2.68
N TRP A 78 2.97 -8.30 3.27
CA TRP A 78 1.93 -8.37 4.28
C TRP A 78 0.56 -8.13 3.66
N TYR A 79 -0.43 -8.91 4.09
CA TYR A 79 -1.79 -8.88 3.57
C TYR A 79 -2.79 -8.35 4.60
N PRO A 80 -2.91 -7.02 4.80
CA PRO A 80 -3.83 -6.43 5.78
C PRO A 80 -5.30 -6.77 5.51
N ASN A 81 -5.69 -6.98 4.25
CA ASN A 81 -7.03 -7.43 3.90
C ASN A 81 -6.96 -8.37 2.68
N THR A 82 -7.53 -9.56 2.83
CA THR A 82 -7.74 -10.56 1.78
C THR A 82 -9.19 -11.03 1.71
N HIS A 83 -10.06 -10.48 2.57
CA HIS A 83 -11.44 -10.91 2.72
C HIS A 83 -12.34 -10.27 1.67
N ASP A 84 -12.23 -8.96 1.48
CA ASP A 84 -13.05 -8.21 0.52
C ASP A 84 -12.26 -7.64 -0.67
N ARG A 85 -10.93 -7.58 -0.57
CA ARG A 85 -10.00 -7.13 -1.60
C ARG A 85 -8.66 -7.83 -1.39
N PHE A 86 -7.81 -7.85 -2.41
CA PHE A 86 -6.43 -8.31 -2.28
C PHE A 86 -5.53 -7.09 -1.99
N HIS A 87 -5.38 -6.74 -0.71
CA HIS A 87 -4.50 -5.64 -0.31
C HIS A 87 -3.15 -6.20 0.13
N GLU A 88 -2.11 -5.94 -0.66
CA GLU A 88 -0.73 -6.29 -0.36
C GLU A 88 0.08 -5.04 -0.01
N VAL A 89 0.94 -5.16 1.02
CA VAL A 89 1.92 -4.16 1.40
C VAL A 89 3.29 -4.82 1.52
N LYS A 90 4.20 -4.44 0.63
CA LYS A 90 5.59 -4.89 0.66
C LYS A 90 6.36 -4.14 1.73
N THR A 91 7.05 -4.87 2.61
CA THR A 91 7.81 -4.30 3.73
C THR A 91 8.98 -5.23 4.11
N PHE A 92 9.68 -4.90 5.20
CA PHE A 92 10.89 -5.57 5.63
C PHE A 92 10.79 -6.00 7.09
N LEU A 93 11.04 -7.28 7.35
CA LEU A 93 11.24 -7.83 8.69
C LEU A 93 12.74 -7.81 9.01
N PRO A 94 13.22 -6.88 9.84
CA PRO A 94 14.63 -6.82 10.16
C PRO A 94 15.03 -7.97 11.09
N ARG A 95 16.27 -8.43 10.97
CA ARG A 95 16.75 -9.63 11.68
C ARG A 95 16.66 -9.48 13.21
N GLU A 96 16.84 -8.27 13.73
CA GLU A 96 16.70 -7.99 15.16
C GLU A 96 15.27 -8.03 15.67
N ALA A 97 14.26 -8.01 14.80
CA ALA A 97 12.85 -8.17 15.16
C ALA A 97 12.40 -9.63 15.12
N PHE A 98 13.14 -10.52 14.44
CA PHE A 98 12.89 -11.95 14.46
C PHE A 98 13.25 -12.56 15.82
N VAL A 99 12.37 -13.39 16.37
CA VAL A 99 12.56 -14.05 17.68
C VAL A 99 12.70 -15.56 17.49
N ALA A 100 11.71 -16.18 16.85
CA ALA A 100 11.67 -17.63 16.67
C ALA A 100 10.80 -18.00 15.48
N ALA A 101 10.97 -19.21 14.96
CA ALA A 101 10.01 -19.78 14.02
C ALA A 101 9.86 -21.28 14.22
N ALA A 102 8.63 -21.77 14.10
CA ALA A 102 8.32 -23.18 14.24
C ALA A 102 7.20 -23.64 13.31
N LEU A 103 7.25 -24.92 12.94
CA LEU A 103 6.21 -25.63 12.23
C LEU A 103 5.78 -26.85 13.05
N ALA A 104 4.47 -26.98 13.26
CA ALA A 104 3.85 -28.21 13.71
C ALA A 104 3.83 -29.22 12.55
N TYR A 105 4.96 -29.87 12.28
CA TYR A 105 5.31 -30.60 11.05
C TYR A 105 4.26 -31.60 10.51
N GLN A 106 3.41 -32.16 11.37
CA GLN A 106 2.37 -33.13 10.99
C GLN A 106 0.96 -32.55 10.89
N TYR A 107 0.75 -31.33 11.36
CA TYR A 107 -0.57 -30.74 11.53
C TYR A 107 -0.75 -29.45 10.75
N GLU A 108 0.35 -28.76 10.44
CA GLU A 108 0.33 -27.46 9.78
C GLU A 108 1.24 -27.44 8.55
N LYS A 109 0.91 -26.59 7.58
CA LYS A 109 1.69 -26.38 6.36
C LYS A 109 2.42 -25.03 6.37
N ARG A 110 2.01 -24.12 7.24
CA ARG A 110 2.56 -22.77 7.38
C ARG A 110 3.41 -22.64 8.62
N VAL A 111 4.60 -22.07 8.46
CA VAL A 111 5.47 -21.76 9.60
C VAL A 111 4.82 -20.64 10.41
N SER A 112 4.93 -20.72 11.74
CA SER A 112 4.62 -19.61 12.64
C SER A 112 5.93 -18.91 12.98
N VAL A 113 6.03 -17.64 12.61
CA VAL A 113 7.17 -16.76 12.84
C VAL A 113 6.82 -15.79 13.96
N PHE A 114 7.57 -15.83 15.04
CA PHE A 114 7.40 -14.96 16.18
C PHE A 114 8.37 -13.78 16.07
N VAL A 115 7.83 -12.60 16.29
CA VAL A 115 8.56 -11.34 16.17
C VAL A 115 8.34 -10.47 17.39
N LYS A 116 9.24 -9.51 17.59
CA LYS A 116 9.14 -8.55 18.69
C LYS A 116 7.84 -7.76 18.65
N SER A 117 7.22 -7.59 19.81
CA SER A 117 5.92 -6.91 19.93
C SER A 117 5.90 -5.51 19.33
N ASP A 118 6.94 -4.72 19.58
CA ASP A 118 7.04 -3.33 19.08
C ASP A 118 7.06 -3.29 17.54
N TRP A 119 7.77 -4.23 16.90
CA TRP A 119 7.82 -4.28 15.44
C TRP A 119 6.46 -4.68 14.87
N LEU A 120 5.79 -5.67 15.46
CA LEU A 120 4.47 -6.11 15.00
C LEU A 120 3.42 -5.02 15.19
N ARG A 121 3.43 -4.35 16.35
CA ARG A 121 2.55 -3.21 16.60
C ARG A 121 2.78 -2.10 15.59
N LYS A 122 4.05 -1.78 15.29
CA LYS A 122 4.38 -0.80 14.26
C LYS A 122 3.82 -1.20 12.89
N LEU A 123 3.98 -2.47 12.48
CA LEU A 123 3.47 -2.96 11.20
C LEU A 123 1.96 -2.66 11.02
N HIS A 124 1.16 -2.92 12.05
CA HIS A 124 -0.31 -2.79 12.00
C HIS A 124 -0.84 -1.38 12.30
N LEU A 125 -0.13 -0.62 13.14
CA LEU A 125 -0.59 0.68 13.61
C LEU A 125 0.04 1.86 12.87
N GLN A 126 1.08 1.63 12.06
CA GLN A 126 1.64 2.69 11.24
C GLN A 126 0.61 3.20 10.24
N SER A 127 0.58 4.52 10.10
CA SER A 127 -0.11 5.19 9.01
C SER A 127 0.57 4.82 7.70
N ASN A 128 -0.22 4.54 6.69
CA ASN A 128 0.23 4.33 5.32
C ASN A 128 -0.48 5.36 4.44
N SER A 129 -0.05 5.53 3.20
CA SER A 129 -0.62 6.57 2.34
C SER A 129 -0.85 6.08 0.93
N ILE A 130 -1.87 6.67 0.31
CA ILE A 130 -2.06 6.64 -1.14
C ILE A 130 -1.73 8.03 -1.66
N PHE A 131 -0.96 8.08 -2.73
CA PHE A 131 -0.59 9.31 -3.43
C PHE A 131 -1.18 9.29 -4.83
N ALA A 132 -1.56 10.45 -5.33
CA ALA A 132 -1.77 10.62 -6.75
C ALA A 132 -1.20 11.95 -7.23
N MET A 133 -0.60 11.92 -8.41
CA MET A 133 -0.31 13.12 -9.18
C MET A 133 -1.36 13.25 -10.27
N ILE A 134 -2.02 14.39 -10.31
CA ILE A 134 -3.02 14.75 -11.31
C ILE A 134 -2.43 15.90 -12.12
N ASP A 135 -2.54 15.85 -13.43
CA ASP A 135 -1.92 16.84 -14.29
C ASP A 135 -2.79 17.16 -15.51
N ALA A 136 -2.75 18.43 -15.93
CA ALA A 136 -3.58 18.92 -17.03
C ALA A 136 -2.96 18.56 -18.39
N VAL A 137 -3.78 18.02 -19.27
CA VAL A 137 -3.37 17.65 -20.62
C VAL A 137 -3.17 18.89 -21.46
N ASP A 138 -2.05 18.92 -22.20
CA ASP A 138 -1.71 19.95 -23.20
C ASP A 138 -1.67 21.39 -22.66
N MET A 139 -1.45 21.60 -21.35
CA MET A 139 -1.35 22.93 -20.71
C MET A 139 -0.34 23.85 -21.41
N THR A 140 0.82 23.33 -21.81
CA THR A 140 1.83 24.12 -22.55
C THR A 140 1.27 24.66 -23.87
N ALA A 141 0.48 23.88 -24.60
CA ALA A 141 -0.14 24.31 -25.84
C ALA A 141 -1.22 25.37 -25.57
N ALA A 142 -2.02 25.16 -24.53
CA ALA A 142 -3.10 26.06 -24.12
C ALA A 142 -2.58 27.43 -23.63
N ILE A 143 -1.44 27.46 -22.94
CA ILE A 143 -0.75 28.71 -22.57
C ILE A 143 -0.25 29.43 -23.84
N LYS A 144 0.41 28.70 -24.76
CA LYS A 144 0.94 29.27 -26.00
C LYS A 144 -0.15 29.84 -26.92
N SER A 145 -1.34 29.24 -26.94
CA SER A 145 -2.47 29.72 -27.72
C SER A 145 -3.25 30.85 -27.04
N GLY A 146 -2.91 31.21 -25.79
CA GLY A 146 -3.66 32.19 -24.99
C GLY A 146 -5.03 31.69 -24.51
N ALA A 147 -5.30 30.38 -24.56
CA ALA A 147 -6.56 29.80 -24.12
C ALA A 147 -6.70 29.79 -22.57
N ILE A 148 -5.55 29.86 -21.88
CA ILE A 148 -5.45 29.97 -20.43
C ILE A 148 -5.15 31.42 -20.06
N SER A 149 -6.13 32.08 -19.45
CA SER A 149 -5.98 33.44 -18.93
C SER A 149 -5.60 33.42 -17.45
N HIS A 150 -5.12 34.55 -16.93
CA HIS A 150 -4.80 34.71 -15.51
C HIS A 150 -6.03 34.46 -14.62
N GLU A 151 -7.21 34.92 -15.07
CA GLU A 151 -8.48 34.79 -14.37
C GLU A 151 -8.91 33.32 -14.26
N LYS A 152 -8.68 32.52 -15.31
CA LYS A 152 -8.96 31.08 -15.28
C LYS A 152 -8.09 30.34 -14.25
N VAL A 153 -6.82 30.72 -14.11
CA VAL A 153 -5.92 30.12 -13.11
C VAL A 153 -6.33 30.50 -11.69
N ILE A 154 -6.73 31.76 -11.46
CA ILE A 154 -7.29 32.19 -10.17
C ILE A 154 -8.58 31.42 -9.86
N ALA A 155 -9.49 31.32 -10.83
CA ALA A 155 -10.74 30.57 -10.66
C ALA A 155 -10.49 29.09 -10.36
N LEU A 156 -9.47 28.48 -10.98
CA LEU A 156 -9.10 27.09 -10.68
C LEU A 156 -8.65 26.96 -9.23
N ARG A 157 -7.75 27.82 -8.76
CA ARG A 157 -7.30 27.83 -7.36
C ARG A 157 -8.48 27.95 -6.41
N ASP A 158 -9.35 28.94 -6.60
CA ASP A 158 -10.45 29.21 -5.67
C ASP A 158 -11.46 28.05 -5.63
N ARG A 159 -11.72 27.41 -6.79
CA ARG A 159 -12.56 26.20 -6.85
C ARG A 159 -11.88 24.99 -6.22
N LEU A 160 -10.55 24.86 -6.34
CA LEU A 160 -9.80 23.80 -5.68
C LEU A 160 -9.77 23.98 -4.15
N ASP A 161 -9.74 25.21 -3.66
CA ASP A 161 -9.85 25.51 -2.21
C ASP A 161 -11.23 25.05 -1.68
N GLU A 162 -12.32 25.39 -2.39
CA GLU A 162 -13.66 24.92 -2.06
C GLU A 162 -13.77 23.39 -2.14
N PHE A 163 -13.19 22.80 -3.19
CA PHE A 163 -13.15 21.35 -3.38
C PHE A 163 -12.43 20.66 -2.21
N ALA A 164 -11.21 21.09 -1.89
CA ALA A 164 -10.42 20.55 -0.79
C ALA A 164 -11.13 20.71 0.56
N GLY A 165 -11.86 21.80 0.76
CA GLY A 165 -12.68 22.03 1.96
C GLY A 165 -13.75 20.96 2.22
N ARG A 166 -14.18 20.22 1.19
CA ARG A 166 -15.13 19.09 1.30
C ARG A 166 -14.46 17.75 1.61
N HIS A 167 -13.14 17.65 1.51
CA HIS A 167 -12.36 16.41 1.65
C HIS A 167 -11.24 16.57 2.70
N PRO A 168 -11.58 16.76 4.00
CA PRO A 168 -10.60 17.04 5.04
C PRO A 168 -9.64 15.87 5.34
N ASP A 169 -9.97 14.67 4.88
CA ASP A 169 -9.17 13.46 4.94
C ASP A 169 -8.11 13.36 3.82
N ILE A 170 -8.11 14.32 2.88
CA ILE A 170 -7.23 14.35 1.73
C ILE A 170 -6.46 15.67 1.72
N SER A 171 -5.14 15.58 1.55
CA SER A 171 -4.30 16.75 1.31
C SER A 171 -4.17 17.03 -0.17
N PHE A 172 -4.25 18.31 -0.53
CA PHE A 172 -4.07 18.81 -1.88
C PHE A 172 -2.88 19.76 -1.90
N ILE A 173 -1.91 19.51 -2.76
CA ILE A 173 -0.80 20.40 -3.04
C ILE A 173 -0.83 20.75 -4.53
N SER A 174 -1.15 21.99 -4.84
CA SER A 174 -1.25 22.49 -6.21
C SER A 174 0.09 23.04 -6.72
N PHE A 175 0.45 22.69 -7.94
CA PHE A 175 1.56 23.23 -8.72
C PHE A 175 1.02 23.79 -10.03
N ALA A 176 0.55 25.04 -10.03
CA ALA A 176 -0.09 25.67 -11.19
C ALA A 176 -1.22 24.82 -11.81
N ASP A 177 -0.90 23.93 -12.75
CA ASP A 177 -1.78 23.00 -13.45
C ASP A 177 -1.85 21.59 -12.87
N SER A 178 -0.87 21.17 -12.07
CA SER A 178 -0.84 19.83 -11.47
C SER A 178 -1.28 19.84 -10.01
N LEU A 179 -1.80 18.71 -9.53
CA LEU A 179 -2.10 18.46 -8.12
C LEU A 179 -1.37 17.22 -7.64
N LEU A 180 -0.78 17.32 -6.47
CA LEU A 180 -0.37 16.16 -5.69
C LEU A 180 -1.37 15.97 -4.57
N ILE A 181 -2.04 14.82 -4.57
CA ILE A 181 -2.99 14.44 -3.52
C ILE A 181 -2.41 13.33 -2.65
N LYS A 182 -2.73 13.37 -1.36
CA LYS A 182 -2.34 12.36 -0.37
C LYS A 182 -3.51 12.07 0.56
N THR A 183 -3.80 10.80 0.76
CA THR A 183 -4.68 10.31 1.83
C THR A 183 -3.93 9.31 2.70
N ASN A 184 -4.23 9.30 4.00
CA ASN A 184 -3.70 8.30 4.93
C ASN A 184 -4.69 7.15 5.12
N TRP A 185 -4.16 5.99 5.52
CA TRP A 185 -4.95 4.84 5.93
C TRP A 185 -4.20 4.02 6.99
N THR A 186 -4.94 3.24 7.76
CA THR A 186 -4.44 2.37 8.82
C THR A 186 -4.98 0.96 8.63
N ALA A 187 -4.18 -0.06 8.97
CA ALA A 187 -4.66 -1.44 8.95
C ALA A 187 -5.42 -1.80 10.23
N GLY A 188 -4.93 -1.30 11.38
CA GLY A 188 -5.50 -1.62 12.68
C GLY A 188 -5.00 -2.94 13.24
N MET A 189 -5.23 -3.14 14.53
CA MET A 189 -4.85 -4.36 15.26
C MET A 189 -5.95 -4.67 16.27
N VAL A 190 -6.19 -5.95 16.53
CA VAL A 190 -7.18 -6.36 17.54
C VAL A 190 -6.82 -5.71 18.90
N HIS A 191 -7.83 -5.16 19.57
CA HIS A 191 -7.70 -4.43 20.85
C HIS A 191 -6.89 -3.12 20.83
N SER A 192 -6.50 -2.57 19.67
CA SER A 192 -5.79 -1.27 19.61
C SER A 192 -6.71 -0.05 19.54
N GLY A 193 -7.99 -0.24 19.20
CA GLY A 193 -8.93 0.84 18.90
C GLY A 193 -8.75 1.47 17.51
N VAL A 194 -7.71 1.08 16.77
CA VAL A 194 -7.47 1.48 15.37
C VAL A 194 -8.06 0.43 14.44
N THR A 195 -8.86 0.87 13.47
CA THR A 195 -9.54 0.00 12.51
C THR A 195 -8.99 0.16 11.09
N TYR A 196 -9.19 -0.86 10.27
CA TYR A 196 -8.92 -0.81 8.85
C TYR A 196 -9.81 0.24 8.16
N ASN A 197 -9.21 1.21 7.46
CA ASN A 197 -9.96 2.29 6.78
C ASN A 197 -9.51 2.56 5.34
N TYR A 198 -8.75 1.65 4.73
CA TYR A 198 -8.25 1.79 3.36
C TYR A 198 -9.38 1.77 2.32
N ARG A 199 -9.49 2.85 1.53
CA ARG A 199 -10.54 3.06 0.51
C ARG A 199 -9.99 3.74 -0.76
N PRO A 200 -9.15 3.06 -1.55
CA PRO A 200 -8.56 3.62 -2.78
C PRO A 200 -9.59 4.03 -3.83
N GLU A 201 -10.78 3.41 -3.84
CA GLU A 201 -11.87 3.73 -4.76
C GLU A 201 -12.36 5.18 -4.63
N ALA A 202 -12.30 5.75 -3.42
CA ALA A 202 -12.69 7.13 -3.16
C ALA A 202 -11.87 8.12 -4.00
N LEU A 203 -10.61 7.79 -4.30
CA LEU A 203 -9.75 8.63 -5.14
C LEU A 203 -10.14 8.61 -6.61
N LEU A 204 -10.76 7.53 -7.10
CA LEU A 204 -11.26 7.46 -8.47
C LEU A 204 -12.51 8.33 -8.63
N TYR A 205 -13.43 8.29 -7.67
CA TYR A 205 -14.59 9.20 -7.66
C TYR A 205 -14.17 10.67 -7.54
N LEU A 206 -13.22 10.95 -6.64
CA LEU A 206 -12.64 12.28 -6.50
C LEU A 206 -11.97 12.76 -7.81
N PHE A 207 -11.29 11.86 -8.52
CA PHE A 207 -10.71 12.19 -9.83
C PHE A 207 -11.78 12.58 -10.86
N GLN A 208 -12.94 11.90 -10.91
CA GLN A 208 -14.05 12.28 -11.80
C GLN A 208 -14.59 13.68 -11.50
N GLU A 209 -14.70 14.05 -10.21
CA GLU A 209 -15.09 15.41 -9.84
C GLU A 209 -14.03 16.44 -10.26
N LEU A 210 -12.74 16.12 -10.08
CA LEU A 210 -11.64 16.97 -10.53
C LEU A 210 -11.60 17.13 -12.05
N GLN A 211 -11.92 16.08 -12.82
CA GLN A 211 -12.02 16.17 -14.28
C GLN A 211 -13.04 17.22 -14.69
N THR A 212 -14.22 17.18 -14.06
CA THR A 212 -15.29 18.16 -14.30
C THR A 212 -14.82 19.56 -13.93
N LEU A 213 -14.17 19.71 -12.77
CA LEU A 213 -13.65 20.99 -12.29
C LEU A 213 -12.63 21.61 -13.27
N TYR A 214 -11.66 20.83 -13.74
CA TYR A 214 -10.65 21.28 -14.70
C TYR A 214 -11.25 21.61 -16.07
N ARG A 215 -12.18 20.77 -16.56
CA ARG A 215 -12.87 20.99 -17.83
C ARG A 215 -13.69 22.28 -17.80
N ASP A 216 -14.46 22.49 -16.75
CA ASP A 216 -15.30 23.68 -16.60
C ASP A 216 -14.47 24.97 -16.48
N THR A 217 -13.31 24.89 -15.83
CA THR A 217 -12.55 26.09 -15.46
C THR A 217 -11.49 26.44 -16.50
N LEU A 218 -10.71 25.45 -16.93
CA LEU A 218 -9.63 25.64 -17.89
C LEU A 218 -10.05 25.29 -19.32
N GLY A 219 -11.01 24.37 -19.49
CA GLY A 219 -11.31 23.74 -20.77
C GLY A 219 -10.29 22.65 -21.12
N LEU A 220 -9.63 22.07 -20.10
CA LEU A 220 -8.60 21.05 -20.25
C LEU A 220 -9.05 19.76 -19.57
N GLU A 221 -8.66 18.63 -20.17
CA GLU A 221 -8.73 17.32 -19.52
C GLU A 221 -7.54 17.13 -18.57
N ILE A 222 -7.66 16.16 -17.68
CA ILE A 222 -6.59 15.76 -16.76
C ILE A 222 -6.31 14.26 -16.87
N TYR A 223 -5.10 13.86 -16.47
CA TYR A 223 -4.75 12.47 -16.21
C TYR A 223 -4.20 12.34 -14.79
N GLY A 224 -4.25 11.14 -14.22
CA GLY A 224 -3.83 10.84 -12.86
C GLY A 224 -2.91 9.63 -12.80
N VAL A 225 -1.87 9.71 -11.98
CA VAL A 225 -0.94 8.62 -11.69
C VAL A 225 -0.96 8.32 -10.21
N PHE A 226 -1.29 7.08 -9.84
CA PHE A 226 -1.62 6.68 -8.47
C PHE A 226 -0.66 5.59 -7.97
N ALA A 227 -0.20 5.71 -6.72
CA ALA A 227 0.59 4.69 -6.06
C ALA A 227 0.32 4.69 -4.54
N GLN A 228 0.64 3.59 -3.87
CA GLN A 228 0.58 3.49 -2.41
C GLN A 228 1.96 3.25 -1.80
N GLY A 229 2.09 3.52 -0.51
CA GLY A 229 3.25 3.07 0.26
C GLY A 229 3.21 3.49 1.72
N ALA A 230 4.26 3.10 2.44
CA ALA A 230 4.40 3.38 3.86
C ALA A 230 4.68 4.87 4.14
N ASN A 231 4.12 5.36 5.24
CA ASN A 231 4.47 6.65 5.81
C ASN A 231 5.38 6.42 7.04
N GLU A 232 6.57 7.01 7.05
CA GLU A 232 7.54 6.85 8.15
C GLU A 232 7.39 7.88 9.27
N TYR A 233 6.57 8.91 9.08
CA TYR A 233 6.32 9.90 10.12
C TYR A 233 5.20 9.38 11.03
N TYR A 234 5.55 9.12 12.29
CA TYR A 234 4.62 8.73 13.35
C TYR A 234 3.85 9.94 13.87
N ASP A 235 2.62 9.71 14.31
CA ASP A 235 1.68 10.67 14.91
C ASP A 235 1.11 11.69 13.90
N ASP A 236 -0.05 11.31 13.35
CA ASP A 236 -0.70 11.77 12.11
C ASP A 236 -1.31 13.18 12.09
N PRO A 237 -0.64 14.13 11.41
CA PRO A 237 -1.34 15.01 10.49
C PRO A 237 -0.95 14.67 9.06
N LEU A 238 -1.92 14.77 8.14
CA LEU A 238 -1.69 14.55 6.69
C LEU A 238 -0.52 15.39 6.17
N LEU A 239 -0.37 16.60 6.70
CA LEU A 239 0.70 17.55 6.42
C LEU A 239 1.31 18.07 7.72
N HIS A 240 2.61 18.28 7.72
CA HIS A 240 3.26 19.18 8.65
C HIS A 240 3.43 20.55 8.00
N ILE A 241 2.88 21.60 8.61
CA ILE A 241 3.08 22.98 8.19
C ILE A 241 3.89 23.68 9.28
N SER A 242 5.05 24.23 8.90
CA SER A 242 5.88 24.98 9.84
C SER A 242 5.14 26.20 10.40
N ALA A 243 5.54 26.68 11.58
CA ALA A 243 4.94 27.87 12.18
C ALA A 243 5.00 29.11 11.27
N SER A 244 6.07 29.24 10.47
CA SER A 244 6.26 30.29 9.47
C SER A 244 5.50 30.06 8.16
N LYS A 245 4.79 28.92 8.02
CA LYS A 245 3.95 28.52 6.88
C LYS A 245 4.67 28.43 5.52
N ASN A 246 6.00 28.47 5.52
CA ASN A 246 6.83 28.40 4.31
C ASN A 246 7.49 27.02 4.12
N HIS A 247 7.23 26.07 5.02
CA HIS A 247 7.61 24.67 4.85
C HIS A 247 6.38 23.79 5.06
N ILE A 248 6.02 23.06 4.01
CA ILE A 248 4.94 22.06 4.02
C ILE A 248 5.60 20.72 3.73
N SER A 249 5.54 19.82 4.70
CA SER A 249 5.99 18.44 4.58
C SER A 249 4.76 17.54 4.43
N LEU A 250 4.79 16.67 3.42
CA LEU A 250 3.77 15.64 3.22
C LEU A 250 3.86 14.51 4.24
N ASN A 251 4.79 14.54 5.21
CA ASN A 251 5.00 13.49 6.19
C ASN A 251 4.97 12.12 5.51
N SER A 252 5.94 11.87 4.63
CA SER A 252 6.08 10.60 3.92
C SER A 252 7.50 10.47 3.39
N LEU A 253 7.95 9.23 3.18
CA LEU A 253 9.12 8.99 2.36
C LEU A 253 8.84 9.36 0.91
N GLY A 254 9.90 9.75 0.19
CA GLY A 254 9.82 10.07 -1.23
C GLY A 254 9.63 8.87 -2.16
N LEU A 255 9.49 7.64 -1.65
CA LEU A 255 9.41 6.44 -2.49
C LEU A 255 8.10 6.39 -3.31
N PRO A 256 6.89 6.51 -2.74
CA PRO A 256 5.66 6.54 -3.53
C PRO A 256 5.61 7.71 -4.52
N PHE A 257 6.12 8.88 -4.12
CA PHE A 257 6.24 10.04 -5.01
C PHE A 257 7.17 9.75 -6.19
N ALA A 258 8.33 9.14 -5.92
CA ALA A 258 9.24 8.74 -6.98
C ALA A 258 8.66 7.67 -7.91
N GLN A 259 7.85 6.76 -7.38
CA GLN A 259 7.17 5.72 -8.15
C GLN A 259 6.16 6.34 -9.11
N ILE A 260 5.35 7.29 -8.63
CA ILE A 260 4.43 8.08 -9.47
C ILE A 260 5.19 8.79 -10.61
N GLN A 261 6.31 9.45 -10.31
CA GLN A 261 7.12 10.11 -11.35
C GLN A 261 7.69 9.13 -12.38
N ILE A 262 8.09 7.93 -11.95
CA ILE A 262 8.61 6.92 -12.88
C ILE A 262 7.49 6.36 -13.75
N ILE A 263 6.31 6.09 -13.19
CA ILE A 263 5.15 5.61 -13.95
C ILE A 263 4.75 6.67 -14.99
N GLU A 264 4.65 7.96 -14.62
CA GLU A 264 4.37 9.04 -15.58
C GLU A 264 5.39 9.07 -16.73
N GLY A 265 6.68 9.07 -16.40
CA GLY A 265 7.73 9.16 -17.40
C GLY A 265 7.75 7.95 -18.33
N THR A 266 7.44 6.76 -17.79
CA THR A 266 7.34 5.51 -18.54
C THR A 266 6.13 5.51 -19.45
N ALA A 267 4.95 5.85 -18.94
CA ALA A 267 3.71 5.95 -19.71
C ALA A 267 3.85 6.95 -20.87
N ARG A 268 4.43 8.13 -20.62
CA ARG A 268 4.68 9.12 -21.70
C ARG A 268 5.66 8.65 -22.76
N SER A 269 6.61 7.80 -22.38
CA SER A 269 7.55 7.20 -23.33
C SER A 269 6.87 6.12 -24.16
N ALA A 270 6.05 5.27 -23.52
CA ALA A 270 5.23 4.25 -24.17
C ALA A 270 4.20 4.86 -25.15
N ILE A 271 3.55 5.96 -24.78
CA ILE A 271 2.63 6.71 -25.66
C ILE A 271 3.37 7.26 -26.88
N ARG A 272 4.56 7.84 -26.70
CA ARG A 272 5.38 8.33 -27.81
C ARG A 272 5.87 7.22 -28.74
N ALA A 273 6.09 6.03 -28.19
CA ALA A 273 6.48 4.85 -28.95
C ALA A 273 5.29 4.12 -29.61
N GLY A 274 4.05 4.51 -29.31
CA GLY A 274 2.84 3.86 -29.82
C GLY A 274 2.51 2.52 -29.16
N THR A 275 3.09 2.23 -27.99
CA THR A 275 2.82 0.97 -27.25
C THR A 275 1.40 0.94 -26.71
N HIS A 276 0.89 2.08 -26.23
CA HIS A 276 -0.52 2.28 -25.90
C HIS A 276 -0.90 3.75 -26.10
N GLY A 277 -2.21 4.04 -26.14
CA GLY A 277 -2.73 5.40 -26.26
C GLY A 277 -2.66 6.22 -24.98
N ARG A 278 -2.99 7.51 -25.07
CA ARG A 278 -3.24 8.35 -23.90
C ARG A 278 -4.53 7.88 -23.24
N VAL A 279 -4.49 7.69 -21.93
CA VAL A 279 -5.64 7.38 -21.06
C VAL A 279 -5.59 8.25 -19.80
N GLU A 280 -6.67 8.20 -19.02
CA GLU A 280 -6.89 9.09 -17.87
C GLU A 280 -6.20 8.62 -16.59
N ILE A 281 -6.11 7.31 -16.35
CA ILE A 281 -5.59 6.74 -15.10
C ILE A 281 -4.40 5.82 -15.38
N TYR A 282 -3.36 5.98 -14.57
CA TYR A 282 -2.23 5.06 -14.48
C TYR A 282 -2.03 4.70 -13.00
N MET A 283 -1.94 3.42 -12.67
CA MET A 283 -1.94 2.96 -11.29
C MET A 283 -0.87 1.91 -11.06
N ASP A 284 -0.13 2.04 -9.97
CA ASP A 284 0.77 1.00 -9.50
C ASP A 284 0.05 -0.34 -9.28
N GLU A 285 0.73 -1.46 -9.58
CA GLU A 285 0.20 -2.82 -9.47
C GLU A 285 -0.43 -3.14 -8.12
N ASP A 286 0.25 -2.82 -7.02
CA ASP A 286 -0.24 -3.17 -5.69
C ASP A 286 -1.54 -2.40 -5.36
N LEU A 287 -1.64 -1.14 -5.81
CA LEU A 287 -2.84 -0.32 -5.66
C LEU A 287 -3.97 -0.77 -6.58
N PHE A 288 -3.65 -1.20 -7.81
CA PHE A 288 -4.65 -1.73 -8.74
C PHE A 288 -5.27 -3.03 -8.21
N HIS A 289 -4.44 -3.97 -7.74
CA HIS A 289 -4.93 -5.24 -7.22
C HIS A 289 -5.74 -5.10 -5.92
N SER A 290 -5.53 -4.01 -5.18
CA SER A 290 -6.31 -3.70 -3.99
C SER A 290 -7.70 -3.10 -4.26
N LEU A 291 -8.01 -2.69 -5.51
CA LEU A 291 -9.35 -2.19 -5.85
C LEU A 291 -10.43 -3.28 -5.67
N GLN A 292 -11.60 -2.93 -5.17
CA GLN A 292 -12.74 -3.84 -5.06
C GLN A 292 -13.50 -3.91 -6.37
N PHE A 293 -13.12 -4.85 -7.23
CA PHE A 293 -13.88 -5.13 -8.46
C PHE A 293 -15.06 -6.04 -8.14
N GLU A 294 -16.19 -5.83 -8.84
CA GLU A 294 -17.34 -6.76 -8.79
C GLU A 294 -16.96 -8.13 -9.37
N ASP A 295 -16.22 -8.13 -10.47
CA ASP A 295 -15.60 -9.31 -11.06
C ASP A 295 -14.08 -9.22 -10.92
N TYR A 296 -13.50 -10.04 -10.03
CA TYR A 296 -12.05 -10.06 -9.80
C TYR A 296 -11.27 -10.59 -11.01
N GLU A 297 -11.84 -11.49 -11.80
CA GLU A 297 -11.16 -12.07 -12.98
C GLU A 297 -10.93 -11.03 -14.07
N ALA A 298 -11.76 -9.98 -14.12
CA ALA A 298 -11.58 -8.85 -15.03
C ALA A 298 -10.21 -8.15 -14.85
N LYS A 299 -9.60 -8.27 -13.67
CA LYS A 299 -8.26 -7.72 -13.42
C LYS A 299 -7.16 -8.43 -14.19
N THR A 300 -7.31 -9.73 -14.48
CA THR A 300 -6.28 -10.54 -15.13
C THR A 300 -6.01 -10.10 -16.57
N SER A 301 -7.03 -9.58 -17.26
CA SER A 301 -6.92 -9.08 -18.63
C SER A 301 -6.76 -7.55 -18.72
N TRP A 302 -6.63 -6.86 -17.59
CA TRP A 302 -6.59 -5.40 -17.60
C TRP A 302 -5.31 -4.87 -18.27
N PRO A 303 -5.39 -3.84 -19.13
CA PRO A 303 -4.21 -3.26 -19.77
C PRO A 303 -3.15 -2.82 -18.76
N ASN A 304 -1.92 -3.27 -18.99
CA ASN A 304 -0.78 -2.96 -18.15
C ASN A 304 0.51 -2.86 -18.98
N ALA A 305 1.52 -2.24 -18.39
CA ALA A 305 2.86 -2.20 -18.93
C ALA A 305 3.89 -2.19 -17.80
N SER A 306 5.09 -2.67 -18.09
CA SER A 306 6.17 -2.74 -17.10
C SER A 306 6.88 -1.40 -16.94
N TYR A 307 7.36 -1.14 -15.73
CA TYR A 307 8.27 -0.04 -15.42
C TYR A 307 9.36 -0.48 -14.46
N LYS A 308 10.47 0.27 -14.43
CA LYS A 308 11.57 -0.02 -13.52
C LYS A 308 11.27 0.56 -12.14
N GLN A 309 10.94 -0.31 -11.18
CA GLN A 309 10.75 0.09 -9.80
C GLN A 309 12.04 0.64 -9.17
N LYS A 310 11.88 1.53 -8.19
CA LYS A 310 13.00 1.93 -7.32
C LYS A 310 13.24 0.85 -6.29
N LEU A 311 14.50 0.60 -5.97
CA LEU A 311 14.97 -0.28 -4.88
C LEU A 311 14.71 -1.78 -5.06
N THR A 312 14.01 -2.21 -6.12
CA THR A 312 13.87 -3.62 -6.50
C THR A 312 14.65 -3.94 -7.78
N SER A 313 15.08 -5.20 -7.92
CA SER A 313 15.73 -5.69 -9.14
C SER A 313 14.72 -6.12 -10.20
N GLU A 314 13.52 -6.51 -9.77
CA GLU A 314 12.43 -6.94 -10.63
C GLU A 314 11.66 -5.72 -11.18
N PRO A 315 11.20 -5.78 -12.44
CA PRO A 315 10.29 -4.77 -12.96
C PRO A 315 8.94 -4.84 -12.24
N GLY A 316 8.34 -3.68 -11.99
CA GLY A 316 6.94 -3.60 -11.56
C GLY A 316 6.03 -3.39 -12.75
N SER A 317 4.72 -3.48 -12.52
CA SER A 317 3.70 -3.17 -13.53
C SER A 317 2.89 -1.94 -13.13
N TYR A 318 2.50 -1.14 -14.12
CA TYR A 318 1.41 -0.17 -13.95
C TYR A 318 0.24 -0.56 -14.83
N TYR A 319 -0.96 -0.39 -14.30
CA TYR A 319 -2.22 -0.62 -14.98
C TYR A 319 -2.80 0.70 -15.44
N PHE A 320 -3.47 0.71 -16.59
CA PHE A 320 -3.94 1.94 -17.19
C PHE A 320 -5.31 1.79 -17.86
N GLY A 321 -6.04 2.89 -17.97
CA GLY A 321 -7.37 2.93 -18.58
C GLY A 321 -8.10 4.24 -18.30
N ASP A 322 -9.31 4.36 -18.83
CA ASP A 322 -10.17 5.52 -18.58
C ASP A 322 -10.86 5.38 -17.22
N CYS A 323 -11.06 6.50 -16.52
CA CYS A 323 -11.59 6.49 -15.15
C CYS A 323 -12.99 5.88 -15.09
N ALA A 324 -13.82 6.14 -16.11
CA ALA A 324 -15.16 5.58 -16.22
C ALA A 324 -15.17 4.04 -16.28
N ASP A 325 -14.18 3.43 -16.93
CA ASP A 325 -14.07 1.97 -17.03
C ASP A 325 -13.71 1.35 -15.68
N PHE A 326 -12.76 1.96 -14.96
CA PHE A 326 -12.45 1.54 -13.59
C PHE A 326 -13.69 1.61 -12.71
N VAL A 327 -14.35 2.77 -12.66
CA VAL A 327 -15.52 3.01 -11.79
C VAL A 327 -16.67 2.04 -12.10
N LYS A 328 -16.88 1.69 -13.37
CA LYS A 328 -17.91 0.73 -13.78
C LYS A 328 -17.65 -0.68 -13.26
N CYS A 329 -16.39 -1.08 -13.11
CA CYS A 329 -15.99 -2.39 -12.61
C CYS A 329 -15.96 -2.48 -11.08
N LEU A 330 -16.02 -1.36 -10.37
CA LEU A 330 -16.00 -1.35 -8.91
C LEU A 330 -17.29 -1.93 -8.33
N ARG A 331 -17.14 -2.68 -7.24
CA ARG A 331 -18.26 -3.07 -6.40
C ARG A 331 -18.93 -1.81 -5.87
N LYS A 332 -20.25 -1.70 -6.06
CA LYS A 332 -21.01 -0.56 -5.54
C LYS A 332 -20.91 -0.53 -4.01
N PRO A 333 -20.74 0.67 -3.42
CA PRO A 333 -20.57 0.84 -1.98
C PRO A 333 -21.78 0.39 -1.16
#